data_AF-A0A368GZP1-F1
#
_entry.id   AF-A0A368GZP1-F1
#
_cell.length_a   1.000
_cell.length_b   1.000
_cell.length_c   1.000
_cell.angle_alpha   90.00
_cell.angle_beta   90.00
_cell.angle_gamma   90.00
#
_symmetry.space_group_name_H-M   'P 1'
#
loop_
_entity.id
_entity.type
_entity.pdbx_description
1 polymer ?
#
loop_
_entity_poly.entity_id
_entity_poly.type
_entity_poly.pdbx_seq_one_letter_code
_entity_poly.pdbx_strand_id
1 'polypeptide(L)'
;MTSNGAGSQAVNQLIGVGLVLVGSLVSGMITGFILKLKVFNQVREKELYADGDYFETPADYDFNTRIVSRIDRVEINEHTQLTQKEI
;
A
#
# COMPACT_ATOMS: atom_id res chain seq x y z
N MET A 1 -16.80 -6.80 -46.03
CA MET A 1 -16.59 -7.43 -44.70
C MET A 1 -15.46 -8.44 -44.87
N THR A 2 -14.22 -7.96 -44.88
CA THR A 2 -13.05 -8.76 -45.31
C THR A 2 -12.60 -9.70 -44.20
N SER A 3 -13.07 -10.94 -44.26
CA SER A 3 -12.44 -12.09 -43.60
C SER A 3 -11.11 -12.38 -44.30
N ASN A 4 -10.05 -11.66 -43.94
CA ASN A 4 -8.69 -11.95 -44.38
C ASN A 4 -8.01 -12.74 -43.25
N GLY A 5 -7.39 -13.88 -43.58
CA GLY A 5 -7.09 -15.00 -42.67
C GLY A 5 -6.37 -14.72 -41.35
N ALA A 6 -6.20 -15.75 -40.53
CA ALA A 6 -5.70 -15.69 -39.14
C ALA A 6 -4.47 -14.79 -38.93
N GLY A 7 -3.56 -14.71 -39.91
CA GLY A 7 -2.41 -13.79 -39.88
C GLY A 7 -2.79 -12.30 -39.86
N SER A 8 -3.78 -11.88 -40.65
CA SER A 8 -4.27 -10.49 -40.65
C SER A 8 -4.96 -10.14 -39.34
N GLN A 9 -5.64 -11.09 -38.71
CA GLN A 9 -6.27 -10.90 -37.40
C GLN A 9 -5.19 -10.72 -36.31
N ALA A 10 -4.15 -11.55 -36.31
CA ALA A 10 -3.04 -11.45 -35.37
C ALA A 10 -2.30 -10.11 -35.46
N VAL A 11 -2.05 -9.62 -36.68
CA VAL A 11 -1.41 -8.31 -36.90
C VAL A 11 -2.30 -7.17 -36.37
N ASN A 12 -3.60 -7.20 -36.65
CA ASN A 12 -4.51 -6.17 -36.16
C ASN A 12 -4.61 -6.17 -34.61
N GLN A 13 -4.58 -7.35 -33.98
CA GLN A 13 -4.54 -7.46 -32.52
C GLN A 13 -3.24 -6.89 -31.95
N LEU A 14 -2.09 -7.18 -32.57
CA LEU A 14 -0.81 -6.63 -32.15
C LEU A 14 -0.80 -5.09 -32.25
N ILE A 15 -1.37 -4.54 -33.33
CA ILE A 15 -1.54 -3.09 -33.48
C ILE A 15 -2.45 -2.53 -32.38
N GLY A 16 -3.57 -3.20 -32.10
CA GLY A 16 -4.49 -2.81 -31.03
C GLY A 16 -3.80 -2.77 -29.66
N VAL A 17 -3.05 -3.81 -29.31
CA VAL A 17 -2.27 -3.87 -28.06
C VAL A 17 -1.23 -2.76 -28.04
N GLY A 18 -0.47 -2.57 -29.12
CA GLY A 18 0.53 -1.51 -29.21
C GLY A 18 -0.07 -0.12 -29.01
N LEU A 19 -1.22 0.14 -29.65
CA LEU A 19 -1.93 1.41 -29.52
C LEU A 19 -2.38 1.66 -28.07
N VAL A 20 -2.95 0.64 -27.41
CA VAL A 20 -3.43 0.75 -26.02
C VAL A 20 -2.26 0.94 -25.06
N LEU A 21 -1.16 0.22 -25.25
CA LEU A 21 0.04 0.37 -24.40
C LEU A 21 0.63 1.78 -24.53
N VAL A 22 0.80 2.28 -25.75
CA VAL A 22 1.32 3.64 -25.95
C VAL A 22 0.34 4.68 -25.41
N GLY A 23 -0.96 4.54 -25.70
CA GLY A 23 -1.99 5.45 -25.24
C GLY A 23 -2.10 5.53 -23.71
N SER A 24 -2.08 4.37 -23.03
CA SER A 24 -2.13 4.29 -21.57
C SER A 24 -0.87 4.84 -20.90
N LEU A 25 0.32 4.61 -21.47
CA LEU A 25 1.56 5.19 -20.94
C LEU A 25 1.56 6.72 -21.07
N VAL A 26 1.21 7.26 -22.24
CA VAL A 26 1.21 8.71 -22.46
C VAL A 26 0.16 9.40 -21.58
N SER A 27 -1.06 8.88 -21.56
CA SER A 27 -2.13 9.44 -20.72
C SER A 27 -1.81 9.31 -19.22
N GLY A 28 -1.23 8.19 -18.78
CA GLY A 28 -0.77 7.98 -17.41
C GLY A 28 0.34 8.95 -17.01
N MET A 29 1.31 9.22 -17.88
CA MET A 29 2.37 10.20 -17.64
C MET A 29 1.82 11.62 -17.50
N ILE A 30 0.92 12.03 -18.40
CA ILE A 30 0.27 13.36 -18.34
C ILE A 30 -0.52 13.48 -17.03
N THR A 31 -1.33 12.47 -16.70
CA THR A 31 -2.13 12.46 -15.47
C THR A 31 -1.23 12.51 -14.23
N GLY A 32 -0.18 11.70 -14.18
CA GLY A 32 0.79 11.69 -13.09
C GLY A 32 1.48 13.04 -12.92
N PHE A 33 1.84 13.71 -14.02
CA PHE A 33 2.41 15.05 -14.00
C PHE A 33 1.43 16.08 -13.43
N ILE A 34 0.17 16.06 -13.87
CA ILE A 34 -0.89 16.95 -13.34
C ILE A 34 -1.08 16.73 -11.85
N LEU A 35 -1.14 15.48 -11.40
CA LEU A 35 -1.22 15.16 -9.97
C LEU A 35 0.02 15.67 -9.23
N LYS A 36 1.22 15.57 -9.79
CA LYS A 36 2.44 16.08 -9.13
C LYS A 36 2.41 17.59 -8.86
N LEU A 37 1.60 18.38 -9.57
CA LEU A 37 1.45 19.82 -9.34
C LEU A 37 0.72 20.16 -8.03
N LYS A 38 0.24 19.18 -7.24
CA LYS A 38 -0.39 19.36 -5.92
C LYS A 38 -1.55 20.37 -5.90
N VAL A 39 -2.23 20.54 -7.03
CA VAL A 39 -3.41 21.44 -7.14
C VAL A 39 -4.60 20.88 -6.34
N PHE A 40 -4.59 19.57 -6.04
CA PHE A 40 -5.59 18.89 -5.23
C PHE A 40 -5.07 18.66 -3.81
N ASN A 41 -6.00 18.44 -2.86
CA ASN A 41 -5.70 18.13 -1.47
C ASN A 41 -5.09 16.72 -1.33
N GLN A 42 -3.82 16.57 -1.71
CA GLN A 42 -3.11 15.29 -1.78
C GLN A 42 -2.55 14.84 -0.43
N VAL A 43 -2.59 13.53 -0.19
CA VAL A 43 -2.01 12.87 0.97
C VAL A 43 -0.53 13.19 1.08
N ARG A 44 -0.10 13.57 2.28
CA ARG A 44 1.31 13.77 2.59
C ARG A 44 1.99 12.41 2.61
N GLU A 45 3.21 12.30 2.07
CA GLU A 45 3.93 11.01 2.00
C GLU A 45 4.05 10.31 3.37
N LYS A 46 4.17 11.08 4.46
CA LYS A 46 4.20 10.57 5.84
C LYS A 46 2.87 9.98 6.35
N GLU A 47 1.76 10.34 5.70
CA GLU A 47 0.40 9.86 5.98
C GLU A 47 -0.11 8.96 4.82
N LEU A 48 0.78 8.51 3.93
CA LEU A 48 0.39 7.63 2.85
C LEU A 48 -0.16 6.33 3.46
N TYR A 49 -1.39 5.96 3.09
CA TYR A 49 -2.16 4.85 3.67
C TYR A 49 -2.76 5.09 5.06
N ALA A 50 -2.71 6.32 5.58
CA ALA A 50 -3.42 6.69 6.80
C ALA A 50 -4.75 7.40 6.45
N ASP A 51 -5.85 6.94 7.05
CA ASP A 51 -7.18 7.50 6.80
C ASP A 51 -7.40 8.85 7.52
N GLY A 52 -6.56 9.19 8.49
CA GLY A 52 -6.74 10.34 9.39
C GLY A 52 -6.73 11.72 8.73
N ASP A 53 -6.17 11.85 7.52
CA ASP A 53 -6.17 13.12 6.77
C ASP A 53 -7.54 13.40 6.10
N TYR A 54 -8.41 12.39 5.95
CA TYR A 54 -9.73 12.52 5.28
C TYR A 54 -10.93 12.04 6.10
N PHE A 55 -10.70 11.22 7.12
CA PHE A 55 -11.75 10.64 7.95
C PHE A 55 -11.41 10.79 9.43
N GLU A 56 -12.44 10.87 10.26
CA GLU A 56 -12.29 10.82 11.71
C GLU A 56 -12.06 9.36 12.13
N THR A 57 -10.81 9.02 12.44
CA THR A 57 -10.43 7.69 12.91
C THR A 57 -10.56 7.60 14.43
N PRO A 58 -11.20 6.56 15.00
CA PRO A 58 -11.30 6.37 16.45
C PRO A 58 -9.90 6.24 17.08
N ALA A 59 -9.68 6.89 18.23
CA ALA A 59 -8.37 7.07 18.85
C ALA A 59 -7.65 5.77 19.30
N ASP A 60 -8.36 4.64 19.35
CA ASP A 60 -7.89 3.42 20.01
C ASP A 60 -7.08 2.47 19.13
N TYR A 61 -6.98 2.72 17.81
CA TYR A 61 -6.23 1.86 16.89
C TYR A 61 -4.70 2.01 16.99
N ASP A 62 -4.22 3.16 17.50
CA ASP A 62 -2.79 3.44 17.72
C ASP A 62 -2.26 2.72 18.99
N PHE A 63 -3.13 2.38 19.94
CA PHE A 63 -2.71 1.87 21.25
C PHE A 63 -2.18 0.43 21.18
N ASN A 64 -2.88 -0.48 20.52
CA ASN A 64 -2.46 -1.89 20.43
C ASN A 64 -1.20 -2.07 19.56
N THR A 65 -1.07 -1.29 18.49
CA THR A 65 0.04 -1.41 17.54
C THR A 65 1.35 -0.84 18.11
N ARG A 66 1.27 0.27 18.86
CA ARG A 66 2.44 0.92 19.46
C ARG A 66 2.97 0.19 20.69
N ILE A 67 2.11 -0.44 21.49
CA ILE A 67 2.54 -1.18 22.69
C ILE A 67 3.21 -2.52 22.33
N VAL A 68 2.71 -3.27 21.34
CA VAL A 68 3.33 -4.54 20.92
C VAL A 68 4.76 -4.33 20.40
N SER A 69 5.03 -3.23 19.69
CA SER A 69 6.37 -2.91 19.17
C SER A 69 7.42 -2.52 20.24
N ARG A 70 7.01 -2.27 21.49
CA ARG A 70 7.91 -1.94 22.61
C ARG A 70 8.23 -3.11 23.52
N ILE A 71 7.57 -4.26 23.35
CA ILE A 71 7.82 -5.46 24.16
C ILE A 71 8.95 -6.25 23.48
N ASP A 72 10.16 -5.69 23.51
CA ASP A 72 11.35 -6.28 22.86
C ASP A 72 12.20 -7.10 23.85
N ARG A 73 11.82 -7.17 25.13
CA ARG A 73 12.44 -8.04 26.13
C ARG A 73 11.55 -8.19 27.36
N VAL A 74 10.93 -9.36 27.49
CA VAL A 74 10.49 -9.85 28.78
C VAL A 74 11.57 -10.83 29.25
N GLU A 75 12.52 -10.35 30.04
CA GLU A 75 13.40 -11.25 30.80
C GLU A 75 12.56 -11.77 31.98
N ILE A 76 12.14 -13.04 31.88
CA ILE A 76 11.49 -13.75 32.99
C ILE A 76 12.59 -14.00 34.04
N ASN A 77 12.73 -13.10 35.00
CA ASN A 77 13.50 -13.38 36.21
C ASN A 77 12.70 -14.35 37.08
N GLU A 78 12.93 -15.66 36.90
CA GLU A 78 12.51 -16.68 37.86
C GLU A 78 13.29 -16.52 39.17
N HIS A 79 12.91 -15.55 40.01
CA HIS A 79 13.31 -15.55 41.41
C HIS A 79 12.42 -16.52 42.19
N THR A 80 12.74 -17.80 42.05
CA THR A 80 12.25 -18.88 42.92
C THR A 80 12.84 -18.69 44.32
N GLN A 81 12.19 -17.87 45.16
CA GLN A 81 12.46 -17.81 46.60
C GLN A 81 11.82 -19.01 47.29
N LEU A 82 12.48 -20.17 47.24
CA LEU A 82 12.18 -21.30 48.12
C LEU A 82 12.81 -21.03 49.49
N THR A 83 12.17 -20.20 50.31
CA THR A 83 12.44 -20.20 51.75
C THR A 83 11.65 -21.37 52.35
N GLN A 84 12.31 -22.53 52.46
CA GLN A 84 11.80 -23.63 53.25
C GLN A 84 11.85 -23.25 54.73
N LYS A 85 10.66 -23.30 55.33
CA LYS A 85 10.33 -23.04 56.73
C LYS A 85 11.11 -23.98 57.66
N GLU A 86 11.92 -23.44 58.58
CA GLU A 86 12.32 -24.14 59.80
C GLU A 86 11.20 -24.03 60.86
N ILE A 87 11.17 -25.06 61.73
CA ILE A 87 10.22 -25.42 62.80
C ILE A 87 9.07 -26.32 62.37
#